data_AF-A0A924KNK8-F1
#
_entry.id   AF-A0A924KNK8-F1
#
_cell.length_a   1.000
_cell.length_b   1.000
_cell.length_c   1.000
_cell.angle_alpha   90.00
_cell.angle_beta   90.00
_cell.angle_gamma   90.00
#
_symmetry.space_group_name_H-M   'P 1'
#
loop_
_entity.id
_entity.type
_entity.pdbx_description
1 polymer ?
#
loop_
_entity_poly.entity_id
_entity_poly.type
_entity_poly.pdbx_seq_one_letter_code
_entity_poly.pdbx_strand_id
1 'polypeptide(L)'
;MLPTWAALAEEITTRFRSAAVADAAEQDFINRSRGGVLYDIAEISLPLGEGSVALGIATLVKSAGLAASGGDGNRLIDGGGVRVDTA
;
A
#
# COMPACT_ATOMS: atom_id res chain seq x y z
N MET A 1 -13.17 2.70 -32.02
CA MET A 1 -13.15 2.13 -30.66
C MET A 1 -11.88 2.64 -30.01
N LEU A 2 -11.97 3.63 -29.13
CA LEU A 2 -10.78 4.13 -28.42
C LEU A 2 -10.30 3.03 -27.45
N PRO A 3 -8.99 2.84 -27.27
CA PRO A 3 -8.47 1.86 -26.33
C PRO A 3 -8.99 2.17 -24.93
N THR A 4 -9.39 1.12 -24.20
CA THR A 4 -9.68 1.26 -22.77
C THR A 4 -8.39 1.64 -22.04
N TRP A 5 -8.51 2.41 -20.95
CA TRP A 5 -7.35 2.83 -20.15
C TRP A 5 -6.50 1.65 -19.65
N ALA A 6 -7.12 0.49 -19.44
CA ALA A 6 -6.45 -0.75 -19.08
C ALA A 6 -5.51 -1.24 -20.21
N ALA A 7 -5.98 -1.28 -21.46
CA ALA A 7 -5.17 -1.71 -22.60
C ALA A 7 -3.95 -0.80 -22.82
N LEU A 8 -4.11 0.52 -22.59
CA LEU A 8 -3.00 1.46 -22.66
C LEU A 8 -1.95 1.20 -21.55
N ALA A 9 -2.40 0.92 -20.32
CA ALA A 9 -1.50 0.63 -19.20
C ALA A 9 -0.70 -0.68 -19.42
N GLU A 10 -1.36 -1.71 -19.97
CA GLU A 10 -0.74 -2.99 -20.34
C GLU A 10 0.31 -2.80 -21.44
N GLU A 11 -0.02 -2.04 -22.51
CA GLU A 11 0.89 -1.76 -23.62
C GLU A 11 2.16 -1.04 -23.15
N ILE A 12 2.01 0.02 -22.34
CA ILE A 12 3.13 0.80 -21.81
C ILE A 12 4.00 -0.09 -20.91
N THR A 13 3.41 -0.83 -19.98
CA THR A 13 4.16 -1.69 -19.04
C THR A 13 4.91 -2.79 -19.78
N THR A 14 4.28 -3.41 -20.77
CA THR A 14 4.90 -4.43 -21.63
C THR A 14 6.11 -3.87 -22.37
N ARG A 15 5.95 -2.69 -22.98
CA ARG A 15 7.00 -2.06 -23.81
C ARG A 15 8.24 -1.65 -23.01
N PHE A 16 8.08 -1.17 -21.78
CA PHE A 16 9.18 -0.63 -20.99
C PHE A 16 9.69 -1.55 -19.87
N ARG A 17 9.01 -2.67 -19.59
CA ARG A 17 9.42 -3.65 -18.57
C ARG A 17 9.45 -5.07 -19.13
N SER A 18 8.30 -5.70 -19.28
CA SER A 18 8.09 -7.00 -19.94
C SER A 18 6.61 -7.38 -19.88
N ALA A 19 6.18 -8.33 -20.72
CA ALA A 19 4.82 -8.90 -20.66
C ALA A 19 4.51 -9.51 -19.29
N ALA A 20 5.44 -10.29 -18.72
CA ALA A 20 5.25 -10.91 -17.40
C ALA A 20 5.01 -9.89 -16.27
N VAL A 21 5.66 -8.72 -16.34
CA VAL A 21 5.44 -7.63 -15.37
C VAL A 21 4.09 -6.94 -15.60
N ALA A 22 3.64 -6.82 -16.86
CA ALA A 22 2.32 -6.27 -17.17
C ALA A 22 1.20 -7.15 -16.63
N ASP A 23 1.28 -8.47 -16.86
CA ASP A 23 0.31 -9.45 -16.35
C ASP A 23 0.25 -9.41 -14.82
N ALA A 24 1.42 -9.42 -14.16
CA ALA A 24 1.49 -9.36 -12.69
C ALA A 24 0.90 -8.05 -12.13
N ALA A 25 1.17 -6.91 -12.78
CA ALA A 25 0.65 -5.61 -12.37
C ALA A 25 -0.88 -5.51 -12.56
N GLU A 26 -1.44 -6.11 -13.62
CA GLU A 26 -2.89 -6.17 -13.82
C GLU A 26 -3.55 -7.01 -12.72
N GLN A 27 -3.01 -8.21 -12.44
CA GLN A 27 -3.54 -9.07 -11.37
C GLN A 27 -3.46 -8.39 -10.00
N ASP A 28 -2.35 -7.69 -9.71
CA ASP A 28 -2.22 -6.90 -8.48
C ASP A 28 -3.29 -5.80 -8.40
N PHE A 29 -3.47 -5.04 -9.49
CA PHE A 29 -4.47 -3.99 -9.55
C PHE A 29 -5.88 -4.53 -9.29
N ILE A 30 -6.24 -5.64 -9.93
CA ILE A 30 -7.53 -6.31 -9.72
C ILE A 30 -7.68 -6.74 -8.25
N ASN A 31 -6.67 -7.38 -7.67
CA ASN A 31 -6.70 -7.82 -6.27
C ASN A 31 -6.93 -6.65 -5.31
N ARG A 32 -6.16 -5.57 -5.46
CA ARG A 32 -6.28 -4.39 -4.60
C ARG A 32 -7.57 -3.61 -4.82
N SER A 33 -8.12 -3.58 -6.04
CA SER A 33 -9.41 -2.94 -6.33
C SER A 33 -10.57 -3.58 -5.58
N ARG A 34 -10.42 -4.86 -5.16
CA ARG A 34 -11.40 -5.62 -4.38
C ARG A 34 -11.10 -5.65 -2.88
N GLY A 35 -10.07 -4.92 -2.43
CA GLY A 35 -9.67 -4.84 -1.03
C GLY A 35 -8.56 -5.81 -0.61
N GLY A 36 -8.01 -6.59 -1.53
CA GLY A 36 -6.85 -7.45 -1.26
C GLY A 36 -5.55 -6.65 -1.05
N VAL A 37 -4.59 -7.29 -0.40
CA VAL A 37 -3.24 -6.74 -0.17
C VAL A 37 -2.21 -7.43 -1.07
N LEU A 38 -1.09 -6.74 -1.33
CA LEU A 38 0.06 -7.31 -2.04
C LEU A 38 0.65 -8.49 -1.25
N TYR A 39 1.10 -9.52 -1.96
CA TYR A 39 1.89 -10.60 -1.35
C TYR A 39 3.34 -10.19 -1.06
N ASP A 40 3.89 -9.30 -1.88
CA ASP A 40 5.24 -8.76 -1.74
C ASP A 40 5.18 -7.32 -1.22
N ILE A 41 5.15 -7.17 0.10
CA ILE A 41 5.20 -5.88 0.79
C ILE A 41 6.54 -5.80 1.51
N ALA A 42 7.25 -4.69 1.31
CA ALA A 42 8.50 -4.46 2.01
C ALA A 42 8.29 -4.44 3.53
N GLU A 43 8.94 -5.36 4.23
CA GLU A 43 8.92 -5.40 5.69
C GLU A 43 9.78 -4.30 6.29
N ILE A 44 9.31 -3.73 7.41
CA ILE A 44 10.04 -2.72 8.17
C ILE A 44 10.20 -3.18 9.61
N SER A 45 11.40 -3.00 10.17
CA SER A 45 11.67 -3.22 11.58
C SER A 45 11.67 -1.88 12.31
N LEU A 46 10.78 -1.73 13.29
CA LEU A 46 10.68 -0.50 14.08
C LEU A 46 11.11 -0.77 15.53
N PRO A 47 12.09 -0.03 16.07
CA PRO A 47 12.47 -0.17 17.46
C PRO A 47 11.35 0.37 18.35
N LEU A 48 10.87 -0.45 19.28
CA LEU A 48 10.03 0.01 20.38
C LEU A 48 10.95 0.65 21.43
N GLY A 49 10.62 1.85 21.89
CA GLY A 49 11.44 2.57 22.87
C GLY A 49 11.66 1.77 24.16
N GLU A 50 12.66 2.17 24.95
CA GLU A 50 12.97 1.50 26.22
C GLU A 50 11.73 1.42 27.13
N GLY A 51 11.48 0.22 27.69
CA GLY A 51 10.40 0.00 28.67
C GLY A 51 9.14 -0.71 28.16
N SER A 52 9.11 -1.22 26.91
CA SER A 52 7.96 -1.98 26.37
C SER A 52 6.62 -1.23 26.50
N VAL A 53 6.65 0.09 26.36
CA VAL A 53 5.43 0.90 26.38
C VAL A 53 4.71 0.72 25.06
N ALA A 54 3.41 0.44 25.11
CA ALA A 54 2.58 0.30 23.92
C ALA A 54 2.70 1.53 23.01
N LEU A 55 2.98 1.33 21.72
CA LEU A 55 3.04 2.38 20.73
C LEU A 55 1.63 2.63 20.16
N GLY A 56 1.16 3.87 20.22
CA GLY A 56 -0.10 4.25 19.59
C GLY A 56 -0.05 4.12 18.06
N ILE A 57 -1.16 3.71 17.44
CA ILE A 57 -1.24 3.44 15.99
C ILE A 57 -0.83 4.66 15.15
N ALA A 58 -1.23 5.87 15.52
CA ALA A 58 -0.82 7.07 14.77
C ALA A 58 0.71 7.30 14.79
N THR A 59 1.36 6.98 15.91
CA THR A 59 2.82 7.04 16.01
C THR A 59 3.47 5.92 15.20
N LEU A 60 2.89 4.72 15.20
CA LEU A 60 3.34 3.59 14.37
C LEU A 60 3.30 3.95 12.88
N VAL A 61 2.16 4.46 12.39
CA VAL A 61 1.97 4.87 10.99
C VAL A 61 2.98 5.95 10.58
N LYS A 62 3.25 6.92 11.46
CA LYS A 62 4.31 7.92 11.23
C LYS A 62 5.69 7.28 11.16
N SER A 63 6.07 6.46 12.14
CA SER A 63 7.38 5.82 12.20
C SER A 63 7.63 4.86 11.04
N ALA A 64 6.55 4.27 10.50
CA ALA A 64 6.57 3.46 9.28
C ALA A 64 6.71 4.27 7.98
N GLY A 65 6.70 5.61 8.05
CA GLY A 65 6.75 6.48 6.87
C GLY A 65 5.43 6.58 6.09
N LEU A 66 4.33 6.05 6.64
CA LEU A 66 3.01 6.03 6.01
C LEU A 66 2.20 7.31 6.26
N ALA A 67 2.65 8.16 7.19
CA ALA A 67 2.12 9.51 7.42
C ALA A 67 3.24 10.50 7.75
N ALA A 68 3.10 11.76 7.33
CA ALA A 68 4.12 12.79 7.56
C ALA A 68 4.25 13.19 9.04
N SER A 69 3.18 13.03 9.83
CA SER A 69 3.15 13.34 11.25
C SER A 69 2.18 12.44 12.01
N GLY A 70 2.24 12.45 13.35
CA GLY A 70 1.26 11.76 14.18
C GLY A 70 -0.14 12.37 14.08
N GLY A 71 -0.23 13.69 13.84
CA GLY A 71 -1.50 14.36 13.57
C GLY A 71 -2.13 13.91 12.25
N ASP A 72 -1.32 13.74 11.20
CA ASP A 72 -1.78 13.17 9.93
C ASP A 72 -2.19 11.70 10.09
N GLY A 73 -1.44 10.94 10.90
CA GLY A 73 -1.81 9.57 11.28
C GLY A 73 -3.18 9.49 11.93
N ASN A 74 -3.49 10.38 12.89
CA ASN A 74 -4.82 10.43 13.50
C ASN A 74 -5.92 10.77 12.47
N ARG A 75 -5.68 11.74 11.57
CA ARG A 75 -6.66 12.07 10.51
C ARG A 75 -6.92 10.90 9.57
N LEU A 76 -5.89 10.13 9.23
CA LEU A 76 -6.04 8.91 8.43
C LEU A 76 -6.85 7.85 9.18
N ILE A 77 -6.65 7.69 10.49
CA ILE A 77 -7.44 6.78 11.32
C ILE A 77 -8.91 7.22 11.34
N ASP A 78 -9.18 8.48 11.66
CA ASP A 78 -10.53 9.03 11.73
C ASP A 78 -11.28 8.93 10.38
N GLY A 79 -10.55 9.07 9.28
CA GLY A 79 -11.06 8.90 7.91
C GLY A 79 -11.16 7.46 7.41
N GLY A 80 -10.79 6.46 8.22
CA GLY A 80 -10.80 5.04 7.82
C GLY A 80 -9.71 4.65 6.81
N GLY A 81 -8.66 5.47 6.66
CA GLY A 81 -7.51 5.24 5.80
C GLY A 81 -6.44 4.32 6.39
N VAL A 82 -6.55 3.94 7.67
CA VAL A 82 -5.66 2.96 8.31
C VAL A 82 -6.42 1.64 8.53
N ARG A 83 -5.82 0.53 8.11
CA ARG A 83 -6.34 -0.83 8.29
C ARG A 83 -5.28 -1.71 8.94
N VAL A 84 -5.71 -2.59 9.84
CA VAL A 84 -4.84 -3.54 10.56
C VAL A 84 -5.46 -4.91 10.40
N ASP A 85 -4.71 -5.86 9.83
CA ASP A 85 -5.07 -7.28 9.69
C ASP A 85 -6.51 -7.53 9.21
N THR A 86 -7.02 -6.65 8.33
CA THR A 86 -8.38 -6.79 7.80
C THR A 86 -8.40 -7.94 6.80
N ALA A 87 -9.20 -8.97 7.11
CA ALA A 87 -9.47 -10.13 6.26
C ALA A 87 -10.06 -9.77 4.89
#